data_AF-A0A7G9Z1J1-F1
#
_entry.id   AF-A0A7G9Z1J1-F1
#
_cell.length_a   1.000
_cell.length_b   1.000
_cell.length_c   1.000
_cell.angle_alpha   90.00
_cell.angle_beta   90.00
_cell.angle_gamma   90.00
#
_symmetry.space_group_name_H-M   'P 1'
#
loop_
_entity.id
_entity.type
_entity.pdbx_description
1 polymer ?
#
loop_
_entity_poly.entity_id
_entity_poly.type
_entity_poly.pdbx_seq_one_letter_code
_entity_poly.pdbx_strand_id
1 'polypeptide(L)'
;MVAIKRKGIRIKELENYGSSHHPAYTINVELDIDVSESADTLHRLFSQSGLISRETIPFDVVSDFRGSADDKPFYSAVIMHEGMTKEYRVEARDTGGSTKAGIKYEPVVYPEELRLMHPAEFAQLGMEVRAWELHNYKYYFLHFIASKRYESFNILVNRVGALTVLRLNLAESGLEEKKAPCSWYLKRLSIFDDFKLEEEVKKEIDA
;
A
#
# COMPACT_ATOMS: atom_id res chain seq x y z
N MET A 1 9.80 17.41 -1.05
CA MET A 1 10.40 16.80 -2.25
C MET A 1 11.66 16.08 -1.77
N VAL A 2 11.74 14.77 -2.02
CA VAL A 2 12.62 13.79 -1.34
C VAL A 2 13.63 13.24 -2.33
N ALA A 3 14.92 13.40 -2.02
CA ALA A 3 16.00 12.92 -2.89
C ALA A 3 16.28 11.42 -2.68
N ILE A 4 16.17 10.64 -3.77
CA ILE A 4 16.48 9.21 -3.76
C ILE A 4 18.00 9.00 -3.74
N LYS A 5 18.49 8.16 -2.82
CA LYS A 5 19.90 7.75 -2.75
C LYS A 5 20.17 6.48 -3.53
N ARG A 6 19.23 5.54 -3.49
CA ARG A 6 19.28 4.29 -4.25
C ARG A 6 17.86 3.90 -4.65
N LYS A 7 17.73 3.33 -5.86
CA LYS A 7 16.50 2.67 -6.30
C LYS A 7 16.80 1.32 -6.95
N GLY A 8 15.86 0.40 -6.86
CA GLY A 8 15.81 -0.82 -7.65
C GLY A 8 14.35 -1.11 -8.03
N ILE A 9 14.13 -1.52 -9.27
CA ILE A 9 12.84 -1.97 -9.77
C ILE A 9 13.04 -3.40 -10.27
N ARG A 10 12.12 -4.31 -9.93
CA ARG A 10 12.17 -5.71 -10.35
C ARG A 10 10.79 -6.19 -10.74
N ILE A 11 10.65 -6.71 -11.95
CA ILE A 11 9.44 -7.42 -12.40
C ILE A 11 9.47 -8.83 -11.80
N LYS A 12 8.46 -9.14 -10.97
CA LYS A 12 8.29 -10.47 -10.35
C LYS A 12 7.36 -11.37 -11.16
N GLU A 13 6.39 -10.77 -11.81
CA GLU A 13 5.42 -11.45 -12.67
C GLU A 13 5.02 -10.51 -13.80
N LEU A 14 4.99 -11.03 -15.03
CA LEU A 14 4.44 -10.37 -16.22
C LEU A 14 3.88 -11.47 -17.11
N GLU A 15 2.67 -11.90 -16.81
CA GLU A 15 2.04 -13.05 -17.47
C GLU A 15 0.71 -12.63 -18.08
N ASN A 16 0.42 -13.10 -19.31
CA ASN A 16 -0.89 -12.95 -19.95
C ASN A 16 -1.68 -14.25 -19.78
N TYR A 17 -2.68 -14.23 -18.91
CA TYR A 17 -3.59 -15.37 -18.71
C TYR A 17 -4.77 -15.37 -19.70
N GLY A 18 -4.87 -14.34 -20.54
CA GLY A 18 -5.87 -14.20 -21.59
C GLY A 18 -5.38 -14.67 -22.96
N SER A 19 -6.13 -14.29 -24.00
CA SER A 19 -5.70 -14.48 -25.39
C SER A 19 -4.99 -13.23 -25.91
N SER A 20 -4.42 -13.29 -27.11
CA SER A 20 -3.86 -12.11 -27.77
C SER A 20 -4.90 -11.03 -28.10
N HIS A 21 -6.16 -11.43 -28.34
CA HIS A 21 -7.26 -10.52 -28.68
C HIS A 21 -8.04 -10.04 -27.44
N HIS A 22 -7.99 -10.81 -26.36
CA HIS A 22 -8.55 -10.46 -25.05
C HIS A 22 -7.50 -10.71 -23.97
N PRO A 23 -6.50 -9.81 -23.82
CA PRO A 23 -5.45 -9.98 -22.84
C PRO A 23 -6.00 -9.87 -21.41
N ALA A 24 -5.37 -10.60 -20.50
CA ALA A 24 -5.61 -10.53 -19.07
C ALA A 24 -4.27 -10.65 -18.35
N TYR A 25 -3.52 -9.55 -18.35
CA TYR A 25 -2.21 -9.49 -17.74
C TYR A 25 -2.31 -9.50 -16.21
N THR A 26 -1.40 -10.24 -15.58
CA THR A 26 -1.03 -10.09 -14.18
C THR A 26 0.38 -9.55 -14.13
N ILE A 27 0.56 -8.41 -13.46
CA ILE A 27 1.83 -7.72 -13.36
C ILE A 27 2.16 -7.51 -11.90
N ASN A 28 3.31 -7.98 -11.45
CA ASN A 28 3.84 -7.81 -10.09
C ASN A 28 5.22 -7.14 -10.16
N VAL A 29 5.37 -6.02 -9.46
CA VAL A 29 6.57 -5.20 -9.43
C VAL A 29 7.01 -5.00 -7.99
N GLU A 30 8.27 -5.28 -7.71
CA GLU A 30 8.94 -4.87 -6.49
C GLU A 30 9.76 -3.60 -6.73
N LEU A 31 9.69 -2.67 -5.78
CA LEU A 31 10.54 -1.49 -5.75
C LEU A 31 11.23 -1.38 -4.40
N ASP A 32 12.53 -1.10 -4.44
CA ASP A 32 13.36 -0.83 -3.27
C ASP A 32 13.89 0.61 -3.42
N ILE A 33 13.64 1.48 -2.43
CA ILE A 33 14.06 2.89 -2.46
C ILE A 33 14.72 3.25 -1.13
N ASP A 34 15.91 3.85 -1.19
CA ASP A 34 16.63 4.35 -0.02
C ASP A 34 16.66 5.89 -0.03
N VAL A 35 16.34 6.50 1.11
CA VAL A 35 16.32 7.97 1.29
C VAL A 35 16.96 8.38 2.62
N SER A 36 17.28 9.67 2.78
CA SER A 36 17.91 10.17 4.00
C SER A 36 16.90 10.58 5.08
N GLU A 37 15.70 10.97 4.65
CA GLU A 37 14.56 11.39 5.43
C GLU A 37 14.12 10.30 6.41
N SER A 38 13.65 10.69 7.60
CA SER A 38 13.13 9.74 8.59
C SER A 38 11.81 9.10 8.15
N ALA A 39 11.47 7.95 8.75
CA ALA A 39 10.16 7.33 8.58
C ALA A 39 9.02 8.30 8.91
N ASP A 40 9.18 9.11 9.96
CA ASP A 40 8.24 10.17 10.36
C ASP A 40 8.06 11.25 9.28
N THR A 41 9.16 11.71 8.68
CA THR A 41 9.11 12.71 7.60
C THR A 41 8.39 12.14 6.38
N LEU A 42 8.70 10.89 5.99
CA LEU A 42 8.00 10.22 4.90
C LEU A 42 6.52 10.03 5.21
N HIS A 43 6.19 9.62 6.43
CA HIS A 43 4.81 9.45 6.87
C HIS A 43 3.99 10.74 6.72
N ARG A 44 4.56 11.88 7.13
CA ARG A 44 3.93 13.21 6.94
C ARG A 44 3.71 13.54 5.47
N LEU A 45 4.72 13.33 4.64
CA LEU A 45 4.63 13.60 3.19
C LEU A 45 3.59 12.69 2.51
N PHE A 46 3.51 11.42 2.90
CA PHE A 46 2.52 10.49 2.38
C PHE A 46 1.10 10.73 2.92
N SER A 47 0.97 11.34 4.09
CA SER A 47 -0.32 11.87 4.57
C SER A 47 -0.77 13.05 3.71
N GLN A 48 0.15 13.95 3.35
CA GLN A 48 -0.13 15.08 2.45
C GLN A 48 -0.44 14.65 1.02
N SER A 49 0.21 13.61 0.51
CA SER A 49 -0.09 13.06 -0.83
C SER A 49 -1.38 12.23 -0.87
N GLY A 50 -2.00 11.96 0.29
CA GLY A 50 -3.21 11.14 0.42
C GLY A 50 -2.95 9.63 0.33
N LEU A 51 -1.69 9.18 0.33
CA LEU A 51 -1.36 7.75 0.43
C LEU A 51 -1.71 7.21 1.82
N ILE A 52 -1.46 7.99 2.87
CA ILE A 52 -1.89 7.69 4.23
C ILE A 52 -3.17 8.50 4.47
N SER A 53 -4.32 7.85 4.30
CA SER A 53 -5.64 8.48 4.35
C SER A 53 -6.71 7.46 4.71
N ARG A 54 -7.94 7.94 4.94
CA ARG A 54 -9.09 7.05 5.20
C ARG A 54 -9.44 6.14 4.01
N GLU A 55 -8.98 6.49 2.80
CA GLU A 55 -9.20 5.69 1.60
C GLU A 55 -8.30 4.43 1.55
N THR A 56 -7.14 4.49 2.22
CA THR A 56 -6.15 3.40 2.27
C THR A 56 -6.07 2.74 3.64
N ILE A 57 -6.55 3.42 4.68
CA ILE A 57 -6.60 2.96 6.06
C ILE A 57 -8.03 3.19 6.58
N PRO A 58 -8.95 2.26 6.37
CA PRO A 58 -10.35 2.47 6.70
C PRO A 58 -10.57 2.49 8.21
N PHE A 59 -11.53 3.31 8.66
CA PHE A 59 -12.09 3.32 10.02
C PHE A 59 -13.58 2.93 10.06
N ASP A 60 -14.15 2.72 8.88
CA ASP A 60 -15.52 2.25 8.66
C ASP A 60 -15.47 0.89 7.96
N VAL A 61 -16.56 0.11 8.04
CA VAL A 61 -16.65 -1.20 7.39
C VAL A 61 -16.47 -1.06 5.88
N VAL A 62 -15.56 -1.85 5.31
CA VAL A 62 -15.27 -1.90 3.87
C VAL A 62 -15.67 -3.26 3.29
N SER A 63 -15.87 -3.30 1.97
CA SER A 63 -16.21 -4.53 1.23
C SER A 63 -15.14 -4.83 0.19
N ASP A 64 -14.78 -6.11 0.07
CA ASP A 64 -13.81 -6.64 -0.90
C ASP A 64 -12.43 -5.95 -0.87
N PHE A 65 -12.09 -5.44 0.32
CA PHE A 65 -10.87 -4.72 0.61
C PHE A 65 -10.37 -5.12 2.00
N ARG A 66 -9.17 -5.68 2.07
CA ARG A 66 -8.47 -6.02 3.31
C ARG A 66 -7.04 -5.47 3.28
N GLY A 67 -6.29 -5.67 4.35
CA GLY A 67 -4.89 -5.26 4.43
C GLY A 67 -4.03 -5.94 3.36
N SER A 68 -3.56 -7.18 3.57
CA SER A 68 -2.81 -7.92 2.54
C SER A 68 -3.51 -9.22 2.12
N ALA A 69 -2.98 -9.85 1.07
CA ALA A 69 -3.40 -11.19 0.67
C ALA A 69 -3.08 -12.27 1.73
N ASP A 70 -2.11 -11.98 2.60
CA ASP A 70 -1.58 -12.87 3.65
C ASP A 70 -2.03 -12.44 5.05
N ASP A 71 -3.21 -11.81 5.15
CA ASP A 71 -3.85 -11.42 6.41
C ASP A 71 -3.07 -10.43 7.29
N LYS A 72 -2.24 -9.57 6.68
CA LYS A 72 -1.67 -8.41 7.38
C LYS A 72 -2.72 -7.32 7.62
N PRO A 73 -2.54 -6.46 8.66
CA PRO A 73 -3.42 -5.31 8.92
C PRO A 73 -3.45 -4.34 7.74
N PHE A 74 -4.45 -3.45 7.68
CA PHE A 74 -4.44 -2.32 6.75
C PHE A 74 -3.20 -1.43 6.97
N TYR A 75 -2.86 -1.20 8.23
CA TYR A 75 -1.73 -0.36 8.61
C TYR A 75 -1.13 -0.85 9.92
N SER A 76 0.19 -0.75 10.04
CA SER A 76 0.92 -1.02 11.28
C SER A 76 2.06 -0.03 11.42
N ALA A 77 2.32 0.45 12.63
CA ALA A 77 3.38 1.40 12.91
C ALA A 77 3.97 1.24 14.31
N VAL A 78 5.25 1.56 14.42
CA VAL A 78 5.91 1.82 15.71
C VAL A 78 5.90 3.32 15.92
N ILE A 79 5.16 3.79 16.93
CA ILE A 79 4.99 5.21 17.22
C ILE A 79 5.55 5.58 18.59
N MET A 80 6.00 6.82 18.73
CA MET A 80 6.26 7.46 20.03
C MET A 80 5.05 8.35 20.36
N HIS A 81 4.35 8.04 21.43
CA HIS A 81 3.20 8.80 21.92
C HIS A 81 3.31 8.95 23.44
N GLU A 82 3.23 10.20 23.93
CA GLU A 82 3.35 10.53 25.36
C GLU A 82 4.65 10.00 26.00
N GLY A 83 5.74 10.01 25.24
CA GLY A 83 7.05 9.52 25.70
C GLY A 83 7.18 7.99 25.77
N MET A 84 6.15 7.25 25.35
CA MET A 84 6.17 5.79 25.27
C MET A 84 6.18 5.29 23.83
N THR A 85 6.94 4.25 23.56
CA THR A 85 6.87 3.54 22.28
C THR A 85 5.70 2.58 22.30
N LYS A 86 4.81 2.66 21.30
CA LYS A 86 3.66 1.79 21.13
C LYS A 86 3.64 1.18 19.73
N GLU A 87 3.14 -0.05 19.63
CA GLU A 87 2.74 -0.62 18.34
C GLU A 87 1.30 -0.23 18.06
N TYR A 88 1.07 0.49 16.96
CA TYR A 88 -0.26 0.87 16.49
C TYR A 88 -0.63 0.00 15.29
N ARG A 89 -1.85 -0.53 15.24
CA ARG A 89 -2.34 -1.36 14.12
C ARG A 89 -3.78 -1.04 13.79
N VAL A 90 -4.14 -1.20 12.53
CA VAL A 90 -5.52 -1.21 12.03
C VAL A 90 -5.76 -2.56 11.38
N GLU A 91 -6.25 -3.51 12.17
CA GLU A 91 -6.50 -4.89 11.75
C GLU A 91 -7.75 -4.98 10.87
N ALA A 92 -7.77 -5.92 9.93
CA ALA A 92 -8.94 -6.22 9.10
C ALA A 92 -9.69 -7.42 9.68
N ARG A 93 -10.74 -7.18 10.47
CA ARG A 93 -11.57 -8.26 11.01
C ARG A 93 -12.62 -8.67 9.98
N ASP A 94 -12.55 -9.89 9.47
CA ASP A 94 -13.61 -10.48 8.64
C ASP A 94 -14.90 -10.57 9.48
N THR A 95 -15.94 -9.89 9.02
CA THR A 95 -17.28 -9.87 9.65
C THR A 95 -18.26 -10.81 8.96
N GLY A 96 -17.77 -11.62 8.02
CA GLY A 96 -18.55 -12.47 7.15
C GLY A 96 -19.00 -11.75 5.88
N GLY A 97 -19.75 -12.49 5.07
CA GLY A 97 -20.17 -12.06 3.74
C GLY A 97 -20.23 -13.26 2.82
N SER A 98 -20.59 -13.01 1.56
CA SER A 98 -20.52 -14.05 0.53
C SER A 98 -19.89 -13.45 -0.71
N THR A 99 -19.25 -14.27 -1.54
CA THR A 99 -18.69 -13.82 -2.82
C THR A 99 -19.73 -13.18 -3.75
N LYS A 100 -21.04 -13.39 -3.48
CA LYS A 100 -22.16 -12.72 -4.17
C LYS A 100 -22.52 -11.35 -3.61
N ALA A 101 -22.27 -11.11 -2.32
CA ALA A 101 -22.63 -9.86 -1.64
C ALA A 101 -21.43 -8.98 -1.27
N GLY A 102 -20.21 -9.45 -1.62
CA GLY A 102 -18.96 -8.95 -1.09
C GLY A 102 -18.64 -9.55 0.28
N ILE A 103 -17.34 -9.66 0.57
CA ILE A 103 -16.84 -10.00 1.91
C ILE A 103 -16.55 -8.69 2.64
N LYS A 104 -17.02 -8.57 3.88
CA LYS A 104 -16.92 -7.33 4.66
C LYS A 104 -15.83 -7.42 5.71
N TYR A 105 -15.03 -6.36 5.79
CA TYR A 105 -14.01 -6.22 6.82
C TYR A 105 -14.30 -5.01 7.69
N GLU A 106 -14.25 -5.23 9.00
CA GLU A 106 -14.31 -4.19 10.00
C GLU A 106 -12.90 -3.82 10.44
N PRO A 107 -12.52 -2.54 10.36
CA PRO A 107 -11.24 -2.08 10.88
C PRO A 107 -11.24 -2.10 12.41
N VAL A 108 -10.26 -2.77 13.01
CA VAL A 108 -10.08 -2.80 14.47
C VAL A 108 -8.74 -2.19 14.83
N VAL A 109 -8.78 -1.08 15.55
CA VAL A 109 -7.57 -0.35 15.95
C VAL A 109 -7.01 -0.90 17.26
N TYR A 110 -5.70 -1.15 17.26
CA TYR A 110 -4.93 -1.49 18.46
C TYR A 110 -3.78 -0.51 18.67
N PRO A 111 -3.46 -0.17 19.92
CA PRO A 111 -4.19 -0.55 21.13
C PRO A 111 -5.49 0.27 21.27
N GLU A 112 -6.43 -0.22 22.08
CA GLU A 112 -7.80 0.32 22.15
C GLU A 112 -7.85 1.80 22.53
N GLU A 113 -6.91 2.27 23.36
CA GLU A 113 -6.85 3.67 23.75
C GLU A 113 -6.57 4.63 22.58
N LEU A 114 -6.02 4.14 21.47
CA LEU A 114 -5.75 4.93 20.26
C LEU A 114 -6.82 4.76 19.17
N ARG A 115 -7.96 4.13 19.49
CA ARG A 115 -9.00 3.78 18.50
C ARG A 115 -9.60 4.94 17.70
N LEU A 116 -9.50 6.17 18.21
CA LEU A 116 -10.02 7.37 17.55
C LEU A 116 -8.95 8.14 16.78
N MET A 117 -7.69 7.68 16.81
CA MET A 117 -6.56 8.40 16.25
C MET A 117 -6.20 7.78 14.91
N HIS A 118 -6.55 8.45 13.82
CA HIS A 118 -6.27 7.97 12.48
C HIS A 118 -4.79 8.25 12.10
N PRO A 119 -4.08 7.34 11.39
CA PRO A 119 -2.66 7.56 11.05
C PRO A 119 -2.37 8.88 10.36
N ALA A 120 -3.22 9.30 9.42
CA ALA A 120 -3.09 10.61 8.75
C ALA A 120 -3.04 11.84 9.69
N GLU A 121 -3.49 11.69 10.94
CA GLU A 121 -3.56 12.76 11.94
C GLU A 121 -2.38 12.71 12.93
N PHE A 122 -1.55 11.66 12.92
CA PHE A 122 -0.47 11.45 13.90
C PHE A 122 0.44 12.67 14.08
N ALA A 123 0.81 13.33 12.99
CA ALA A 123 1.65 14.52 13.04
C ALA A 123 0.97 15.71 13.74
N GLN A 124 -0.34 15.87 13.58
CA GLN A 124 -1.13 16.91 14.25
C GLN A 124 -1.31 16.59 15.73
N LEU A 125 -1.33 15.30 16.07
CA LEU A 125 -1.43 14.79 17.44
C LEU A 125 -0.07 14.70 18.16
N GLY A 126 1.02 15.17 17.53
CA GLY A 126 2.36 15.15 18.11
C GLY A 126 2.96 13.76 18.28
N MET A 127 2.48 12.77 17.51
CA MET A 127 3.02 11.41 17.49
C MET A 127 4.15 11.31 16.48
N GLU A 128 5.26 10.68 16.88
CA GLU A 128 6.39 10.44 15.99
C GLU A 128 6.34 9.00 15.45
N VAL A 129 6.46 8.82 14.15
CA VAL A 129 6.47 7.48 13.52
C VAL A 129 7.90 6.99 13.27
N ARG A 130 8.27 5.86 13.89
CA ARG A 130 9.61 5.26 13.78
C ARG A 130 9.74 4.27 12.63
N ALA A 131 8.68 3.51 12.37
CA ALA A 131 8.56 2.58 11.26
C ALA A 131 7.07 2.38 10.98
N TRP A 132 6.70 2.08 9.74
CA TRP A 132 5.32 1.80 9.39
C TRP A 132 5.21 0.94 8.13
N GLU A 133 4.09 0.24 8.02
CA GLU A 133 3.68 -0.50 6.84
C GLU A 133 2.21 -0.20 6.53
N LEU A 134 1.89 -0.21 5.24
CA LEU A 134 0.56 -0.01 4.70
C LEU A 134 0.30 -1.13 3.69
N HIS A 135 -0.84 -1.79 3.85
CA HIS A 135 -1.26 -2.90 3.02
C HIS A 135 -2.66 -2.62 2.48
N ASN A 136 -2.81 -2.76 1.17
CA ASN A 136 -4.08 -2.65 0.50
C ASN A 136 -4.25 -3.78 -0.50
N TYR A 137 -5.14 -4.72 -0.20
CA TYR A 137 -5.54 -5.79 -1.10
C TYR A 137 -7.02 -5.65 -1.44
N LYS A 138 -7.29 -5.20 -2.66
CA LYS A 138 -8.63 -5.03 -3.22
C LYS A 138 -8.87 -6.12 -4.25
N TYR A 139 -9.97 -6.83 -4.14
CA TYR A 139 -10.33 -7.87 -5.11
C TYR A 139 -11.71 -7.61 -5.67
N TYR A 140 -11.94 -8.01 -6.91
CA TYR A 140 -13.17 -7.73 -7.62
C TYR A 140 -13.84 -9.05 -7.98
N PHE A 141 -14.91 -9.40 -7.28
CA PHE A 141 -15.71 -10.58 -7.63
C PHE A 141 -16.60 -10.27 -8.83
N LEU A 142 -16.13 -10.62 -10.03
CA LEU A 142 -17.03 -10.68 -11.18
C LEU A 142 -17.92 -11.91 -11.04
N HIS A 143 -19.21 -11.66 -10.79
CA HIS A 143 -20.21 -12.71 -10.78
C HIS A 143 -20.11 -13.46 -12.11
N PHE A 144 -19.92 -14.78 -12.04
CA PHE A 144 -19.88 -15.74 -13.16
C PHE A 144 -18.55 -15.96 -13.91
N ILE A 145 -17.45 -15.26 -13.62
CA ILE A 145 -16.15 -15.53 -14.25
C ILE A 145 -15.07 -15.65 -13.18
N ALA A 146 -14.28 -16.73 -13.23
CA ALA A 146 -13.11 -16.95 -12.37
C ALA A 146 -11.95 -15.98 -12.65
N SER A 147 -12.22 -14.78 -13.18
CA SER A 147 -11.22 -13.74 -13.33
C SER A 147 -10.95 -13.16 -11.94
N LYS A 148 -9.83 -13.53 -11.35
CA LYS A 148 -9.33 -12.97 -10.11
C LYS A 148 -8.76 -11.57 -10.39
N ARG A 149 -9.61 -10.61 -10.71
CA ARG A 149 -9.20 -9.20 -10.76
C ARG A 149 -8.86 -8.77 -9.35
N TYR A 150 -7.67 -8.23 -9.16
CA TYR A 150 -7.27 -7.66 -7.89
C TYR A 150 -6.20 -6.59 -8.09
N GLU A 151 -6.09 -5.73 -7.08
CA GLU A 151 -5.01 -4.79 -6.88
C GLU A 151 -4.41 -5.06 -5.50
N SER A 152 -3.08 -5.14 -5.43
CA SER A 152 -2.31 -5.31 -4.22
C SER A 152 -1.25 -4.22 -4.15
N PHE A 153 -1.31 -3.40 -3.12
CA PHE A 153 -0.32 -2.39 -2.82
C PHE A 153 0.20 -2.63 -1.40
N ASN A 154 1.49 -2.90 -1.28
CA ASN A 154 2.15 -3.04 0.00
C ASN A 154 3.35 -2.11 0.04
N ILE A 155 3.51 -1.37 1.13
CA ILE A 155 4.70 -0.58 1.40
C ILE A 155 5.15 -0.81 2.83
N LEU A 156 6.46 -1.03 2.99
CA LEU A 156 7.13 -1.11 4.28
C LEU A 156 8.18 0.00 4.33
N VAL A 157 8.16 0.80 5.38
CA VAL A 157 9.10 1.91 5.60
C VAL A 157 9.77 1.73 6.95
N ASN A 158 11.09 1.55 6.93
CA ASN A 158 11.86 1.36 8.16
C ASN A 158 13.25 2.01 8.06
N ARG A 159 13.80 2.43 9.19
CA ARG A 159 15.16 2.97 9.30
C ARG A 159 16.18 1.83 9.32
N VAL A 160 17.18 1.90 8.45
CA VAL A 160 18.32 0.97 8.41
C VAL A 160 19.62 1.79 8.45
N GLY A 161 20.22 1.88 9.63
CA GLY A 161 21.39 2.73 9.87
C GLY A 161 21.07 4.20 9.63
N ALA A 162 21.83 4.84 8.74
CA ALA A 162 21.69 6.26 8.40
C ALA A 162 20.63 6.56 7.33
N LEU A 163 20.02 5.53 6.73
CA LEU A 163 19.03 5.67 5.66
C LEU A 163 17.68 5.10 6.10
N THR A 164 16.63 5.53 5.43
CA THR A 164 15.30 4.92 5.51
C THR A 164 15.05 4.15 4.22
N VAL A 165 14.67 2.89 4.37
CA VAL A 165 14.42 1.95 3.27
C VAL A 165 12.92 1.81 3.11
N LEU A 166 12.45 2.01 1.88
CA LEU A 166 11.08 1.75 1.46
C LEU A 166 11.09 0.52 0.56
N ARG A 167 10.28 -0.49 0.91
CA ARG A 167 10.06 -1.66 0.07
C ARG A 167 8.60 -1.67 -0.36
N LEU A 168 8.38 -1.66 -1.67
CA LEU A 168 7.06 -1.66 -2.26
C LEU A 168 6.84 -2.96 -3.03
N ASN A 169 5.64 -3.51 -2.91
CA ASN A 169 5.14 -4.56 -3.80
C ASN A 169 3.81 -4.10 -4.39
N LEU A 170 3.77 -4.01 -5.72
CA LEU A 170 2.61 -3.59 -6.50
C LEU A 170 2.21 -4.76 -7.38
N ALA A 171 0.98 -5.24 -7.26
CA ALA A 171 0.47 -6.27 -8.15
C ALA A 171 -0.95 -5.95 -8.62
N GLU A 172 -1.21 -6.10 -9.91
CA GLU A 172 -2.54 -5.93 -10.48
C GLU A 172 -2.81 -7.06 -11.46
N SER A 173 -4.00 -7.66 -11.38
CA SER A 173 -4.43 -8.78 -12.22
C SER A 173 -5.68 -8.46 -13.01
N GLY A 174 -5.76 -9.02 -14.22
CA GLY A 174 -6.85 -8.79 -15.17
C GLY A 174 -6.72 -7.44 -15.88
N LEU A 175 -5.48 -7.04 -16.16
CA LEU A 175 -5.15 -5.88 -16.96
C LEU A 175 -5.33 -6.19 -18.46
N GLU A 176 -6.03 -5.32 -19.17
CA GLU A 176 -6.28 -5.48 -20.62
C GLU A 176 -5.08 -5.05 -21.48
N GLU A 177 -4.12 -4.34 -20.87
CA GLU A 177 -2.92 -3.83 -21.51
C GLU A 177 -1.71 -3.97 -20.57
N LYS A 178 -0.50 -4.02 -21.15
CA LYS A 178 0.74 -3.93 -20.37
C LYS A 178 0.92 -2.49 -19.88
N LYS A 179 0.67 -2.27 -18.59
CA LYS A 179 0.86 -0.97 -17.93
C LYS A 179 1.37 -1.15 -16.50
N ALA A 180 1.83 -0.06 -15.90
CA ALA A 180 2.24 -0.08 -14.50
C ALA A 180 1.04 -0.45 -13.59
N PRO A 181 1.19 -1.43 -12.68
CA PRO A 181 0.12 -1.83 -11.77
C PRO A 181 -0.14 -0.76 -10.72
N CYS A 182 -1.36 -0.71 -10.18
CA CYS A 182 -1.72 0.11 -9.03
C CYS A 182 -1.52 1.63 -9.29
N SER A 183 -1.85 2.12 -10.49
CA SER A 183 -1.63 3.52 -10.95
C SER A 183 -2.09 4.58 -9.94
N TRP A 184 -3.22 4.36 -9.25
CA TRP A 184 -3.73 5.28 -8.24
C TRP A 184 -2.76 5.48 -7.06
N TYR A 185 -2.09 4.41 -6.63
CA TYR A 185 -1.09 4.46 -5.56
C TYR A 185 0.24 5.03 -6.07
N LEU A 186 0.66 4.64 -7.28
CA LEU A 186 1.86 5.17 -7.92
C LEU A 186 1.83 6.70 -8.01
N LYS A 187 0.67 7.28 -8.35
CA LYS A 187 0.47 8.74 -8.39
C LYS A 187 0.64 9.41 -7.02
N ARG A 188 0.34 8.71 -5.92
CA ARG A 188 0.49 9.23 -4.55
C ARG A 188 1.88 9.00 -3.96
N LEU A 189 2.74 8.28 -4.68
CA LEU A 189 4.16 8.16 -4.38
C LEU A 189 5.00 9.30 -4.98
N SER A 190 4.36 10.32 -5.58
CA SER A 190 5.01 11.48 -6.23
C SER A 190 5.65 12.48 -5.25
N ILE A 191 6.22 12.00 -4.14
CA ILE A 191 6.95 12.83 -3.17
C ILE A 191 8.46 12.89 -3.46
N PHE A 192 8.94 12.00 -4.35
CA PHE A 192 10.34 11.86 -4.72
C PHE A 192 10.73 12.77 -5.87
N ASP A 193 11.96 13.31 -5.80
CA ASP A 193 12.49 14.25 -6.77
C ASP A 193 12.90 13.54 -8.06
N ASP A 194 12.54 14.14 -9.19
CA ASP A 194 12.91 13.69 -10.55
C ASP A 194 12.60 12.21 -10.83
N PHE A 195 11.67 11.62 -10.07
CA PHE A 195 11.33 10.21 -10.16
C PHE A 195 9.84 10.02 -10.44
N LYS A 196 9.53 9.90 -11.72
CA LYS A 196 8.20 9.53 -12.19
C LYS A 196 8.04 8.02 -12.15
N LEU A 197 7.64 7.53 -10.98
CA LEU A 197 7.51 6.11 -10.66
C LEU A 197 6.75 5.31 -11.72
N GLU A 198 5.60 5.82 -12.17
CA GLU A 198 4.74 5.17 -13.15
C GLU A 198 5.42 5.03 -14.52
N GLU A 199 6.15 6.05 -14.97
CA GLU A 199 6.90 6.00 -16.24
C GLU A 199 8.07 5.03 -16.17
N GLU A 200 8.79 4.99 -15.05
CA GLU A 200 9.94 4.11 -14.85
C GLU A 200 9.51 2.64 -14.75
N VAL A 201 8.43 2.34 -14.03
CA VAL A 201 7.86 0.99 -13.98
C VAL A 201 7.36 0.57 -15.37
N LYS A 202 6.74 1.48 -16.13
CA LYS A 202 6.31 1.18 -17.50
C LYS A 202 7.47 0.81 -18.41
N LYS A 203 8.58 1.58 -18.36
CA LYS A 203 9.79 1.26 -19.14
C LYS A 203 10.31 -0.14 -18.83
N GLU A 204 10.30 -0.54 -17.56
CA GLU A 204 10.78 -1.86 -17.13
C GLU A 204 9.85 -3.00 -17.57
N ILE A 205 8.55 -2.74 -17.73
CA ILE A 205 7.57 -3.70 -18.24
C ILE A 205 7.69 -3.87 -19.77
N ASP A 206 8.08 -2.80 -20.47
CA ASP A 206 8.20 -2.75 -21.92
C ASP A 206 9.58 -3.22 -22.43
N ALA A 207 10.58 -3.32 -21.55
CA ALA A 207 11.96 -3.75 -21.83
C ALA A 207 12.08 -5.27 -22.08
#